data_AF-A0A0B1TEA9-F1
#
_entry.id   AF-A0A0B1TEA9-F1
#
_cell.length_a   1.000
_cell.length_b   1.000
_cell.length_c   1.000
_cell.angle_alpha   90.00
_cell.angle_beta   90.00
_cell.angle_gamma   90.00
#
_symmetry.space_group_name_H-M   'P 1'
#
loop_
_entity.id
_entity.type
_entity.pdbx_description
1 polymer ?
#
loop_
_entity_poly.entity_id
_entity_poly.type
_entity_poly.pdbx_seq_one_letter_code
_entity_poly.pdbx_strand_id
1 'polypeptide(L)'
;MAEMHSLMASASYDQTVRIWDVGSGRHVTTIPHSDSQVNAMAFTPNGYQLAVAGFQKVRIYDMTSLKPPNHISPIVSFEQIMKNVTAIGFEEKRQLIEEHSFETFHLVDELLLSADIVANPQGAVEGESGLWTLEQILCYAPELVGNGWQRHAIEALLKKAVYPKNLLAIRKIAIRLFLIFYQSLSVYGKATEDLDRVFQCLLPYFPLKDGQDTEIVLQQYCHSSGTVHWSDRSLGSPTTAGTSVLTAKEKAQKLQIYLDKFLEYCTRETSRIEWNEEKRRFQCATFIIDRVINLYIGECFSDLETTGVDIFGGWEGADDNVEPLDTADPIVIARLLAANPHSSRYWLIRWVNNLAAVRQLPAAQRHPGVLLYHEALFASHKATNTALSLMREAMTLPLACSNVIQKVVATLSAWLLQHEIPPFVASNEVPVETSSLLLINMLLSFFQSPYLLQTGDRLQSAITTSYSILRACRDLVSHRLDLPRPLPVRVWSELMYRLCQSAARVCSHSDKYSQEMSSAFAITVLSNMVMIKVNSFCILFFSSALL
;
A
#
# COMPACT_ATOMS: atom_id res chain seq x y z
N MET A 1 -6.12 -26.45 22.15
CA MET A 1 -5.70 -25.79 23.40
C MET A 1 -4.42 -26.46 23.82
N ALA A 2 -3.27 -25.82 23.63
CA ALA A 2 -2.01 -26.35 24.16
C ALA A 2 -2.08 -26.18 25.69
N GLU A 3 -1.95 -27.27 26.45
CA GLU A 3 -1.86 -27.19 27.90
C GLU A 3 -0.68 -26.29 28.26
N MET A 4 -0.98 -25.20 28.95
CA MET A 4 -0.01 -24.23 29.39
C MET A 4 0.73 -24.84 30.58
N HIS A 5 1.82 -25.57 30.30
CA HIS A 5 2.71 -26.04 31.36
C HIS A 5 3.40 -24.83 31.99
N SER A 6 2.99 -24.45 33.19
CA SER A 6 3.74 -23.52 34.01
C SER A 6 5.04 -24.18 34.43
N LEU A 7 6.16 -23.77 33.84
CA LEU A 7 7.49 -24.24 34.20
C LEU A 7 8.09 -23.34 35.29
N MET A 8 8.76 -23.95 36.26
CA MET A 8 9.59 -23.26 37.25
C MET A 8 11.04 -23.67 37.04
N ALA A 9 11.95 -22.70 37.13
CA ALA A 9 13.39 -22.96 37.10
C ALA A 9 14.01 -22.60 38.46
N SER A 10 14.94 -23.43 38.93
CA SER A 10 15.72 -23.17 40.13
C SER A 10 17.21 -23.14 39.81
N ALA A 11 17.89 -22.07 40.24
CA ALA A 11 19.33 -21.91 40.17
C ALA A 11 19.98 -22.54 41.41
N SER A 12 21.17 -23.11 41.26
CA SER A 12 21.89 -23.71 42.36
C SER A 12 23.39 -23.47 42.28
N TYR A 13 24.01 -23.42 43.46
CA TYR A 13 25.47 -23.41 43.61
C TYR A 13 26.11 -24.74 43.22
N ASP A 14 25.33 -25.79 42.96
CA ASP A 14 25.78 -27.07 42.40
C ASP A 14 26.09 -27.02 40.89
N GLN A 15 26.11 -25.82 40.30
CA GLN A 15 26.37 -25.56 38.88
C GLN A 15 25.30 -26.15 37.94
N THR A 16 24.08 -26.35 38.46
CA THR A 16 22.94 -26.83 37.68
C THR A 16 21.76 -25.88 37.75
N VAL A 17 20.96 -25.90 36.68
CA VAL A 17 19.62 -25.35 36.66
C VAL A 17 18.63 -26.50 36.54
N ARG A 18 17.66 -26.56 37.45
CA ARG A 18 16.61 -27.58 37.42
C ARG A 18 15.29 -26.98 36.99
N ILE A 19 14.59 -27.71 36.13
CA ILE A 19 13.29 -27.31 35.58
C ILE A 19 12.22 -28.23 36.14
N TRP A 20 11.12 -27.62 36.57
CA TRP A 20 10.02 -28.27 37.25
C TRP A 20 8.71 -27.92 36.54
N ASP A 21 7.81 -28.88 36.43
CA ASP A 21 6.43 -28.63 36.05
C ASP A 21 5.64 -28.23 37.29
N VAL A 22 5.11 -27.01 37.34
CA VAL A 22 4.39 -26.47 38.50
C VAL A 22 3.07 -27.21 38.71
N GLY A 23 2.42 -27.66 37.64
CA GLY A 23 1.13 -28.35 37.73
C GLY A 23 1.23 -29.71 38.41
N SER A 24 2.35 -30.41 38.23
CA SER A 24 2.58 -31.75 38.78
C SER A 24 3.65 -31.83 39.87
N GLY A 25 4.41 -30.76 40.07
CA GLY A 25 5.61 -30.72 40.93
C GLY A 25 6.75 -31.63 40.42
N ARG A 26 6.66 -32.16 39.20
CA ARG A 26 7.64 -33.13 38.69
C ARG A 26 8.87 -32.41 38.15
N HIS A 27 10.03 -33.00 38.43
CA HIS A 27 11.28 -32.63 37.77
C HIS A 27 11.19 -33.00 36.29
N VAL A 28 11.44 -32.02 35.42
CA VAL A 28 11.37 -32.16 33.96
C VAL A 28 12.76 -32.46 33.40
N THR A 29 13.74 -31.63 33.75
CA THR A 29 15.12 -31.77 33.27
C THR A 29 16.11 -30.99 34.11
N THR A 30 17.39 -31.30 33.96
CA THR A 30 18.52 -30.58 34.55
C THR A 30 19.43 -30.07 33.45
N ILE A 31 19.65 -28.76 33.43
CA ILE A 31 20.57 -28.09 32.51
C ILE A 31 21.91 -27.90 33.24
N PRO A 32 22.99 -28.55 32.78
CA PRO A 32 24.31 -28.32 33.36
C PRO A 32 24.84 -26.94 32.95
N HIS A 33 25.28 -26.18 33.95
CA HIS A 33 26.05 -24.94 33.78
C HIS A 33 27.45 -25.17 34.34
N SER A 34 28.12 -26.21 33.84
CA SER A 34 29.34 -26.87 34.35
C SER A 34 30.57 -25.99 34.61
N ASP A 35 30.50 -24.71 34.28
CA ASP A 35 31.65 -23.82 34.29
C ASP A 35 31.62 -22.84 35.47
N SER A 36 30.47 -22.69 36.15
CA SER A 36 30.36 -21.83 37.33
C SER A 36 29.05 -22.00 38.11
N GLN A 37 29.00 -21.43 39.31
CA GLN A 37 27.76 -21.33 40.10
C GLN A 37 26.74 -20.42 39.39
N VAL A 38 25.46 -20.78 39.43
CA VAL A 38 24.40 -19.99 38.83
C VAL A 38 23.94 -18.93 39.83
N ASN A 39 24.20 -17.66 39.51
CA ASN A 39 23.88 -16.52 40.39
C ASN A 39 22.58 -15.83 40.02
N ALA A 40 22.22 -15.83 38.74
CA ALA A 40 21.02 -15.16 38.25
C ALA A 40 20.41 -15.96 37.10
N MET A 41 19.08 -15.94 37.03
CA MET A 41 18.31 -16.51 35.92
C MET A 41 17.10 -15.64 35.64
N ALA A 42 16.70 -15.58 34.38
CA ALA A 42 15.46 -14.95 33.95
C ALA A 42 14.88 -15.73 32.77
N PHE A 43 13.56 -15.94 32.78
CA PHE A 43 12.85 -16.39 31.59
C PHE A 43 12.62 -15.20 30.67
N THR A 44 12.63 -15.42 29.35
CA THR A 44 12.04 -14.46 28.42
C THR A 44 10.54 -14.32 28.69
N PRO A 45 9.93 -13.16 28.45
CA PRO A 45 8.50 -12.96 28.73
C PRO A 45 7.61 -13.92 27.92
N ASN A 46 8.04 -14.31 26.72
CA ASN A 46 7.39 -15.35 25.91
C ASN A 46 7.56 -16.80 26.45
N GLY A 47 8.35 -17.02 27.50
CA GLY A 47 8.55 -18.32 28.17
C GLY A 47 9.38 -19.35 27.39
N TYR A 48 9.79 -19.05 26.16
CA TYR A 48 10.48 -20.00 25.29
C TYR A 48 11.99 -20.09 25.53
N GLN A 49 12.58 -19.10 26.19
CA GLN A 49 14.02 -19.06 26.43
C GLN A 49 14.32 -18.75 27.90
N LEU A 50 15.44 -19.29 28.37
CA LEU A 50 15.95 -19.04 29.72
C LEU A 50 17.37 -18.49 29.63
N ALA A 51 17.58 -17.27 30.14
CA ALA A 51 18.92 -16.77 30.40
C ALA A 51 19.40 -17.25 31.76
N VAL A 52 20.62 -17.77 31.78
CA VAL A 52 21.31 -18.25 32.97
C VAL A 52 22.65 -17.56 33.01
N ALA A 53 22.98 -16.91 34.13
CA ALA A 53 24.29 -16.34 34.34
C ALA A 53 24.97 -16.89 35.59
N GLY A 54 26.27 -17.05 35.44
CA GLY A 54 27.17 -17.43 36.52
C GLY A 54 28.38 -16.51 36.59
N PHE A 55 29.54 -17.10 36.85
CA PHE A 55 30.82 -16.39 36.87
C PHE A 55 31.24 -16.08 35.43
N GLN A 56 31.22 -14.80 35.07
CA GLN A 56 31.76 -14.27 33.80
C GLN A 56 31.08 -14.72 32.50
N LYS A 57 30.00 -15.52 32.57
CA LYS A 57 29.26 -16.01 31.40
C LYS A 57 27.74 -15.89 31.56
N VAL A 58 27.07 -15.48 30.48
CA VAL A 58 25.60 -15.56 30.34
C VAL A 58 25.29 -16.51 29.18
N ARG A 59 24.37 -17.45 29.38
CA ARG A 59 23.94 -18.42 28.38
C ARG A 59 22.42 -18.36 28.20
N ILE A 60 21.96 -18.44 26.96
CA ILE A 60 20.54 -18.54 26.62
C ILE A 60 20.24 -19.97 26.19
N TYR A 61 19.22 -20.58 26.79
CA TYR A 61 18.76 -21.93 26.48
C TYR A 61 17.36 -21.90 25.86
N ASP A 62 17.12 -22.78 24.90
CA ASP A 62 15.79 -22.99 24.29
C ASP A 62 14.97 -23.97 25.15
N MET A 63 13.83 -23.50 25.62
CA MET A 63 12.90 -24.26 26.46
C MET A 63 11.82 -24.98 25.65
N THR A 64 11.73 -24.76 24.34
CA THR A 64 10.76 -25.49 23.48
C THR A 64 11.23 -26.91 23.17
N SER A 65 12.54 -27.14 23.19
CA SER A 65 13.19 -28.40 22.85
C SER A 65 13.37 -29.36 24.05
N LEU A 66 12.51 -29.27 25.06
CA LEU A 66 12.53 -30.11 26.27
C LEU A 66 12.08 -31.55 25.96
N LYS A 67 12.92 -32.33 25.26
CA LYS A 67 12.74 -33.79 25.11
C LYS A 67 13.90 -34.54 25.79
N PRO A 68 13.64 -35.33 26.86
CA PRO A 68 14.66 -36.27 27.36
C PRO A 68 14.95 -37.33 26.27
N PRO A 69 16.21 -37.74 26.03
CA PRO A 69 17.42 -37.57 26.83
C PRO A 69 18.43 -36.55 26.27
N ASN A 70 18.02 -35.58 25.45
CA ASN A 70 18.98 -34.73 24.74
C ASN A 70 19.60 -33.67 25.68
N HIS A 71 20.93 -33.58 25.65
CA HIS A 71 21.70 -32.51 26.24
C HIS A 71 21.25 -31.16 25.66
N ILE A 72 20.72 -30.27 26.51
CA ILE A 72 20.29 -28.93 26.12
C ILE A 72 21.54 -28.05 26.04
N SER A 73 22.00 -27.78 24.82
CA SER A 73 23.10 -26.85 24.56
C SER A 73 22.61 -25.40 24.56
N PRO A 74 23.44 -24.43 24.97
CA PRO A 74 23.08 -23.02 24.88
C PRO A 74 22.94 -22.60 23.41
N ILE A 75 21.91 -21.82 23.10
CA ILE A 75 21.70 -21.17 21.79
C ILE A 75 22.81 -20.13 21.56
N VAL A 76 23.10 -19.35 22.61
CA VAL A 76 24.06 -18.24 22.60
C VAL A 76 24.80 -18.21 23.94
N SER A 77 26.10 -17.95 23.88
CA SER A 77 26.96 -17.73 25.05
C SER A 77 27.68 -16.39 24.96
N PHE A 78 27.51 -15.56 25.99
CA PHE A 78 28.21 -14.29 26.16
C PHE A 78 29.37 -14.48 27.13
N GLU A 79 30.61 -14.30 26.66
CA GLU A 79 31.83 -14.61 27.43
C GLU A 79 32.70 -13.38 27.77
N GLN A 80 32.26 -12.16 27.44
CA GLN A 80 33.04 -10.93 27.64
C GLN A 80 32.80 -10.24 29.00
N ILE A 81 32.19 -10.92 29.97
CA ILE A 81 31.79 -10.31 31.24
C ILE A 81 32.91 -10.48 32.26
N MET A 82 33.54 -9.38 32.69
CA MET A 82 34.70 -9.40 33.57
C MET A 82 34.38 -9.65 35.05
N LYS A 83 33.11 -9.58 35.45
CA LYS A 83 32.64 -9.64 36.85
C LYS A 83 31.42 -10.55 37.01
N ASN A 84 31.04 -10.82 38.26
CA ASN A 84 29.84 -11.61 38.57
C ASN A 84 28.58 -10.90 38.09
N VAL A 85 27.75 -11.64 37.36
CA VAL A 85 26.40 -11.18 37.00
C VAL A 85 25.49 -11.44 38.20
N THR A 86 24.99 -10.37 38.81
CA THR A 86 24.14 -10.42 40.00
C THR A 86 22.65 -10.43 39.67
N ALA A 87 22.28 -9.93 38.50
CA ALA A 87 20.90 -9.89 38.01
C ALA A 87 20.89 -9.97 36.48
N ILE A 88 19.84 -10.58 35.95
CA ILE A 88 19.50 -10.56 34.53
C ILE A 88 18.03 -10.19 34.45
N GLY A 89 17.70 -9.25 33.58
CA GLY A 89 16.35 -8.96 33.18
C GLY A 89 16.22 -9.21 31.69
N PHE A 90 15.08 -9.76 31.27
CA PHE A 90 14.62 -9.59 29.90
C PHE A 90 13.67 -8.41 29.89
N GLU A 91 13.92 -7.48 29.00
CA GLU A 91 13.07 -6.31 28.81
C GLU A 91 12.42 -6.43 27.43
N GLU A 92 11.16 -6.84 27.39
CA GLU A 92 10.37 -6.69 26.18
C GLU A 92 9.88 -5.24 26.10
N LYS A 93 10.26 -4.54 25.02
CA LYS A 93 9.81 -3.16 24.74
C LYS A 93 8.29 -2.98 24.87
N ARG A 94 7.51 -4.05 24.66
CA ARG A 94 6.05 -4.07 24.79
C ARG A 94 5.56 -3.95 26.23
N GLN A 95 6.19 -4.65 27.18
CA GLN A 95 5.81 -4.61 28.59
C GLN A 95 6.10 -3.24 29.21
N LEU A 96 7.22 -2.62 28.84
CA LEU A 96 7.55 -1.25 29.23
C LEU A 96 6.51 -0.24 28.73
N ILE A 97 6.00 -0.41 27.51
CA ILE A 97 4.94 0.45 26.97
C ILE A 97 3.64 0.25 27.74
N GLU A 98 3.28 -0.97 28.14
CA GLU A 98 2.07 -1.21 28.92
C GLU A 98 2.16 -0.57 30.32
N GLU A 99 3.27 -0.79 31.02
CA GLU A 99 3.53 -0.27 32.37
C GLU A 99 3.66 1.27 32.40
N HIS A 100 4.34 1.86 31.42
CA HIS A 100 4.59 3.31 31.35
C HIS A 100 3.67 4.06 30.37
N SER A 101 2.63 3.43 29.84
CA SER A 101 1.72 4.04 28.86
C SER A 101 1.12 5.36 29.37
N PHE A 102 0.75 5.43 30.66
CA PHE A 102 0.18 6.63 31.28
C PHE A 102 1.15 7.81 31.31
N GLU A 103 2.37 7.60 31.82
CA GLU A 103 3.41 8.62 31.85
C GLU A 103 3.78 9.07 30.44
N THR A 104 3.80 8.12 29.50
CA THR A 104 4.09 8.42 28.09
C THR A 104 3.00 9.27 27.47
N PHE A 105 1.72 8.96 27.66
CA PHE A 105 0.63 9.80 27.14
C PHE A 105 0.60 11.17 27.81
N HIS A 106 0.92 11.26 29.11
CA HIS A 106 1.05 12.54 29.81
C HIS A 106 2.22 13.37 29.24
N LEU A 107 3.37 12.76 28.99
CA LEU A 107 4.51 13.42 28.35
C LEU A 107 4.14 13.94 26.96
N VAL A 108 3.46 13.13 26.14
CA VAL A 108 2.99 13.57 24.81
C VAL A 108 1.99 14.71 24.94
N ASP A 109 1.07 14.65 25.91
CA ASP A 109 0.12 15.75 26.15
C ASP A 109 0.83 17.03 26.59
N GLU A 110 1.80 16.93 27.49
CA GLU A 110 2.60 18.05 27.98
C GLU A 110 3.40 18.68 26.84
N LEU A 111 4.09 17.88 26.00
CA LEU A 111 4.81 18.36 24.83
C LEU A 111 3.88 19.01 23.78
N LEU A 112 2.62 18.56 23.69
CA LEU A 112 1.61 19.18 22.84
C LEU A 112 1.02 20.48 23.45
N LEU A 113 1.14 20.69 24.76
CA LEU A 113 0.59 21.83 25.50
C LEU A 113 1.62 22.93 25.84
N SER A 114 2.89 22.55 26.06
CA SER A 114 4.01 23.43 26.41
C SER A 114 4.45 24.29 25.23
N ALA A 115 4.33 23.74 24.03
CA ALA A 115 4.70 24.36 22.79
C ALA A 115 3.56 25.22 22.23
N ASP A 116 3.85 26.49 21.90
CA ASP A 116 2.97 27.28 21.04
C ASP A 116 3.08 26.76 19.58
N ILE A 117 2.50 25.58 19.35
CA ILE A 117 2.56 24.78 18.11
C ILE A 117 2.01 25.53 16.89
N VAL A 118 1.24 26.59 17.12
CA VAL A 118 0.61 27.40 16.09
C VAL A 118 1.59 28.42 15.49
N ALA A 119 2.50 28.97 16.30
CA ALA A 119 3.34 30.10 15.90
C ALA A 119 4.85 29.88 16.10
N ASN A 120 5.25 29.03 17.05
CA ASN A 120 6.65 28.86 17.42
C ASN A 120 7.27 27.59 16.80
N PRO A 121 8.28 27.72 15.91
CA PRO A 121 8.96 26.56 15.32
C PRO A 121 9.69 25.69 16.33
N GLN A 122 10.15 26.25 17.47
CA GLN A 122 10.82 25.45 18.50
C GLN A 122 9.83 24.59 19.29
N GLY A 123 8.65 25.14 19.57
CA GLY A 123 7.54 24.35 20.10
C GLY A 123 7.08 23.27 19.12
N ALA A 124 7.19 23.51 17.82
CA ALA A 124 6.87 22.50 16.83
C ALA A 124 7.77 21.26 16.95
N VAL A 125 9.06 21.43 17.25
CA VAL A 125 10.02 20.32 17.43
C VAL A 125 9.69 19.47 18.66
N GLU A 126 9.26 20.10 19.75
CA GLU A 126 8.80 19.41 20.96
C GLU A 126 7.52 18.59 20.68
N GLY A 127 6.54 19.21 20.01
CA GLY A 127 5.33 18.54 19.57
C GLY A 127 5.60 17.38 18.59
N GLU A 128 6.53 17.56 17.65
CA GLU A 128 7.00 16.48 16.76
C GLU A 128 7.57 15.32 17.57
N SER A 129 8.42 15.60 18.56
CA SER A 129 9.04 14.58 19.41
C SER A 129 7.99 13.79 20.22
N GLY A 130 6.97 14.47 20.74
CA GLY A 130 5.83 13.82 21.39
C GLY A 130 5.05 12.91 20.42
N LEU A 131 4.77 13.40 19.21
CA LEU A 131 4.07 12.62 18.19
C LEU A 131 4.90 11.40 17.70
N TRP A 132 6.21 11.53 17.58
CA TRP A 132 7.10 10.39 17.28
C TRP A 132 7.06 9.33 18.38
N THR A 133 6.96 9.75 19.64
CA THR A 133 6.82 8.83 20.78
C THR A 133 5.48 8.09 20.69
N LEU A 134 4.40 8.81 20.40
CA LEU A 134 3.08 8.23 20.16
C LEU A 134 3.09 7.23 18.99
N GLU A 135 3.85 7.49 17.94
CA GLU A 135 4.03 6.57 16.81
C GLU A 135 4.59 5.23 17.23
N GLN A 136 5.64 5.24 18.05
CA GLN A 136 6.27 4.01 18.50
C GLN A 136 5.27 3.18 19.29
N ILE A 137 4.49 3.79 20.18
CA ILE A 137 3.43 3.11 20.94
C ILE A 137 2.41 2.47 20.00
N LEU A 138 1.92 3.21 19.00
CA LEU A 138 0.94 2.70 18.05
C LEU A 138 1.46 1.53 17.21
N CYS A 139 2.76 1.53 16.85
CA CYS A 139 3.36 0.47 16.05
C CYS A 139 3.69 -0.79 16.87
N TYR A 140 4.22 -0.63 18.10
CA TYR A 140 4.65 -1.75 18.95
C TYR A 140 3.52 -2.35 19.80
N ALA A 141 2.54 -1.54 20.22
CA ALA A 141 1.44 -1.97 21.07
C ALA A 141 0.07 -1.55 20.50
N PRO A 142 -0.28 -1.99 19.28
CA PRO A 142 -1.54 -1.60 18.60
C PRO A 142 -2.80 -2.08 19.33
N GLU A 143 -2.70 -3.05 20.23
CA GLU A 143 -3.80 -3.52 21.09
C GLU A 143 -4.29 -2.43 22.06
N LEU A 144 -3.43 -1.49 22.45
CA LEU A 144 -3.78 -0.34 23.29
C LEU A 144 -4.77 0.62 22.60
N VAL A 145 -4.83 0.59 21.26
CA VAL A 145 -5.79 1.40 20.49
C VAL A 145 -7.21 0.86 20.62
N GLY A 146 -7.34 -0.46 20.76
CA GLY A 146 -8.62 -1.14 20.75
C GLY A 146 -9.41 -0.92 22.04
N ASN A 147 -8.78 -0.93 23.22
CA ASN A 147 -9.49 -1.07 24.50
C ASN A 147 -9.09 -0.02 25.54
N GLY A 148 -10.02 0.31 26.44
CA GLY A 148 -9.74 1.09 27.65
C GLY A 148 -9.70 2.61 27.49
N TRP A 149 -9.05 3.26 28.45
CA TRP A 149 -8.88 4.71 28.50
C TRP A 149 -7.81 5.19 27.51
N GLN A 150 -6.87 4.31 27.12
CA GLN A 150 -5.79 4.59 26.16
C GLN A 150 -6.34 5.02 24.80
N ARG A 151 -7.38 4.36 24.30
CA ARG A 151 -8.10 4.78 23.09
C ARG A 151 -8.50 6.25 23.16
N HIS A 152 -9.15 6.65 24.26
CA HIS A 152 -9.67 8.00 24.45
C HIS A 152 -8.52 9.02 24.59
N ALA A 153 -7.43 8.63 25.27
CA ALA A 153 -6.22 9.44 25.36
C ALA A 153 -5.59 9.68 23.99
N ILE A 154 -5.40 8.62 23.19
CA ILE A 154 -4.86 8.71 21.83
C ILE A 154 -5.76 9.58 20.95
N GLU A 155 -7.07 9.37 20.99
CA GLU A 155 -8.04 10.15 20.22
C GLU A 155 -8.00 11.63 20.60
N ALA A 156 -7.90 11.96 21.90
CA ALA A 156 -7.79 13.33 22.38
C ALA A 156 -6.47 14.00 21.93
N LEU A 157 -5.34 13.28 22.02
CA LEU A 157 -4.05 13.77 21.54
C LEU A 157 -4.06 14.02 20.03
N LEU A 158 -4.66 13.11 19.24
CA LEU A 158 -4.80 13.25 17.80
C LEU A 158 -5.73 14.41 17.42
N LYS A 159 -6.85 14.59 18.13
CA LYS A 159 -7.75 15.75 17.95
C LYS A 159 -7.00 17.07 18.15
N LYS A 160 -6.11 17.16 19.16
CA LYS A 160 -5.24 18.32 19.37
C LYS A 160 -4.23 18.51 18.23
N ALA A 161 -3.58 17.43 17.80
CA ALA A 161 -2.51 17.49 16.82
C ALA A 161 -2.99 17.76 15.38
N VAL A 162 -4.16 17.23 14.98
CA VAL A 162 -4.78 17.40 13.65
C VAL A 162 -5.37 18.80 13.45
N TYR A 163 -5.52 19.57 14.53
CA TYR A 163 -6.20 20.87 14.52
C TYR A 163 -5.71 21.79 13.37
N PRO A 164 -6.63 22.35 12.54
CA PRO A 164 -6.24 23.01 11.29
C PRO A 164 -5.27 24.18 11.43
N LYS A 165 -5.29 24.90 12.56
CA LYS A 165 -4.40 26.05 12.82
C LYS A 165 -2.96 25.66 13.19
N ASN A 166 -2.70 24.38 13.48
CA ASN A 166 -1.34 23.92 13.81
C ASN A 166 -0.40 24.04 12.61
N LEU A 167 0.89 24.19 12.88
CA LEU A 167 1.92 24.17 11.84
C LEU A 167 1.83 22.89 11.01
N LEU A 168 2.07 23.03 9.69
CA LEU A 168 1.97 21.95 8.72
C LEU A 168 2.89 20.76 9.04
N ALA A 169 4.03 21.01 9.70
CA ALA A 169 4.97 19.98 10.09
C ALA A 169 4.34 18.99 11.11
N ILE A 170 3.68 19.53 12.12
CA ILE A 170 2.93 18.75 13.11
C ILE A 170 1.70 18.09 12.48
N ARG A 171 0.93 18.80 11.65
CA ARG A 171 -0.24 18.22 10.99
C ARG A 171 0.10 17.01 10.13
N LYS A 172 1.26 17.02 9.44
CA LYS A 172 1.73 15.87 8.66
C LYS A 172 1.92 14.63 9.54
N ILE A 173 2.55 14.77 10.71
CA ILE A 173 2.74 13.67 11.65
C ILE A 173 1.40 13.29 12.33
N ALA A 174 0.52 14.24 12.59
CA ALA A 174 -0.78 13.98 13.19
C ALA A 174 -1.70 13.17 12.24
N ILE A 175 -1.82 13.57 10.97
CA ILE A 175 -2.56 12.82 9.94
C ILE A 175 -1.99 11.41 9.83
N ARG A 176 -0.66 11.33 9.78
CA ARG A 176 0.11 10.10 9.74
C ARG A 176 -0.27 9.14 10.89
N LEU A 177 -0.34 9.63 12.13
CA LEU A 177 -0.68 8.84 13.30
C LEU A 177 -2.17 8.50 13.37
N PHE A 178 -3.02 9.43 12.96
CA PHE A 178 -4.45 9.19 12.84
C PHE A 178 -4.74 7.99 11.95
N LEU A 179 -3.97 7.80 10.87
CA LEU A 179 -4.15 6.65 9.99
C LEU A 179 -3.80 5.33 10.68
N ILE A 180 -2.68 5.28 11.41
CA ILE A 180 -2.32 4.07 12.18
C ILE A 180 -3.39 3.79 13.23
N PHE A 181 -3.86 4.82 13.92
CA PHE A 181 -4.94 4.74 14.90
C PHE A 181 -6.26 4.26 14.28
N TYR A 182 -6.65 4.82 13.13
CA TYR A 182 -7.87 4.45 12.43
C TYR A 182 -7.80 3.02 11.86
N GLN A 183 -6.65 2.63 11.31
CA GLN A 183 -6.36 1.27 10.86
C GLN A 183 -6.51 0.26 12.01
N SER A 184 -5.88 0.55 13.15
CA SER A 184 -5.96 -0.33 14.31
C SER A 184 -7.36 -0.40 14.93
N LEU A 185 -8.09 0.72 15.02
CA LEU A 185 -9.50 0.72 15.44
C LEU A 185 -10.38 -0.17 14.55
N SER A 186 -10.14 -0.16 13.24
CA SER A 186 -10.89 -0.99 12.29
C SER A 186 -10.70 -2.48 12.54
N VAL A 187 -9.47 -2.94 12.82
CA VAL A 187 -9.19 -4.35 13.18
C VAL A 187 -9.97 -4.79 14.41
N TYR A 188 -10.20 -3.87 15.36
CA TYR A 188 -11.01 -4.14 16.55
C TYR A 188 -12.51 -3.86 16.37
N GLY A 189 -12.97 -3.54 15.15
CA GLY A 189 -14.38 -3.29 14.84
C GLY A 189 -14.94 -2.02 15.48
N LYS A 190 -14.10 -1.03 15.78
CA LYS A 190 -14.46 0.20 16.51
C LYS A 190 -14.41 1.47 15.67
N ALA A 191 -14.34 1.34 14.35
CA ALA A 191 -14.47 2.46 13.43
C ALA A 191 -15.89 3.05 13.52
N THR A 192 -15.99 4.38 13.55
CA THR A 192 -17.26 5.12 13.60
C THR A 192 -17.45 5.91 12.31
N GLU A 193 -18.70 6.20 11.93
CA GLU A 193 -19.01 7.03 10.75
C GLU A 193 -18.39 8.44 10.84
N ASP A 194 -18.28 8.99 12.05
CA ASP A 194 -17.59 10.26 12.28
C ASP A 194 -16.10 10.20 11.88
N LEU A 195 -15.42 9.08 12.17
CA LEU A 195 -14.03 8.87 11.79
C LEU A 195 -13.89 8.70 10.27
N ASP A 196 -14.88 8.10 9.60
CA ASP A 196 -14.91 7.99 8.13
C ASP A 196 -14.99 9.39 7.49
N ARG A 197 -15.85 10.25 8.04
CA ARG A 197 -15.96 11.65 7.60
C ARG A 197 -14.67 12.44 7.88
N VAL A 198 -14.03 12.21 9.01
CA VAL A 198 -12.72 12.82 9.32
C VAL A 198 -11.68 12.34 8.33
N PHE A 199 -11.62 11.04 8.03
CA PHE A 199 -10.68 10.46 7.07
C PHE A 199 -10.74 11.17 5.71
N GLN A 200 -11.95 11.43 5.20
CA GLN A 200 -12.15 12.21 3.97
C GLN A 200 -11.60 13.65 4.08
N CYS A 201 -11.77 14.28 5.24
CA CYS A 201 -11.36 15.67 5.47
C CYS A 201 -9.87 15.86 5.81
N LEU A 202 -9.12 14.80 6.16
CA LEU A 202 -7.71 14.91 6.57
C LEU A 202 -6.79 15.43 5.45
N LEU A 203 -7.22 15.31 4.20
CA LEU A 203 -6.47 15.78 3.05
C LEU A 203 -6.86 17.23 2.72
N PRO A 204 -5.92 18.19 2.81
CA PRO A 204 -6.20 19.57 2.44
C PRO A 204 -6.67 19.67 0.98
N TYR A 205 -7.70 20.48 0.71
CA TYR A 205 -8.28 20.69 -0.63
C TYR A 205 -9.05 19.51 -1.22
N PHE A 206 -9.41 18.54 -0.39
CA PHE A 206 -10.22 17.40 -0.80
C PHE A 206 -11.70 17.81 -1.01
N PRO A 207 -12.34 17.46 -2.14
CA PRO A 207 -13.74 17.82 -2.38
C PRO A 207 -14.70 16.89 -1.62
N LEU A 208 -15.53 17.43 -0.72
CA LEU A 208 -16.65 16.71 -0.12
C LEU A 208 -17.89 16.85 -1.02
N LYS A 209 -18.72 15.78 -1.12
CA LYS A 209 -19.98 15.78 -1.88
C LYS A 209 -20.93 16.92 -1.48
N ASP A 210 -20.97 17.23 -0.19
CA ASP A 210 -21.86 18.26 0.36
C ASP A 210 -21.36 19.69 0.09
N GLY A 211 -20.19 19.85 -0.54
CA GLY A 211 -19.56 21.16 -0.77
C GLY A 211 -19.10 21.87 0.52
N GLN A 212 -19.16 21.19 1.66
CA GLN A 212 -18.70 21.73 2.94
C GLN A 212 -17.18 21.87 2.95
N ASP A 213 -16.69 22.88 3.66
CA ASP A 213 -15.26 23.08 3.84
C ASP A 213 -14.69 21.98 4.76
N THR A 214 -13.73 21.21 4.24
CA THR A 214 -12.97 20.20 4.98
C THR A 214 -12.39 20.74 6.29
N GLU A 215 -11.99 22.01 6.35
CA GLU A 215 -11.43 22.60 7.57
C GLU A 215 -12.50 22.80 8.64
N ILE A 216 -13.74 23.12 8.26
CA ILE A 216 -14.86 23.30 9.20
C ILE A 216 -15.24 21.96 9.82
N VAL A 217 -15.32 20.90 9.01
CA VAL A 217 -15.64 19.55 9.49
C VAL A 217 -14.55 19.03 10.44
N LEU A 218 -13.27 19.24 10.09
CA LEU A 218 -12.16 18.91 10.99
C LEU A 218 -12.21 19.72 12.30
N GLN A 219 -12.54 21.01 12.23
CA GLN A 219 -12.72 21.81 13.44
C GLN A 219 -13.84 21.23 14.31
N GLN A 220 -15.00 20.91 13.76
CA GLN A 220 -16.10 20.31 14.52
C GLN A 220 -15.67 19.00 15.19
N TYR A 221 -14.96 18.13 14.48
CA TYR A 221 -14.42 16.90 15.06
C TYR A 221 -13.47 17.17 16.23
N CYS A 222 -12.53 18.11 16.08
CA CYS A 222 -11.60 18.50 17.15
C CYS A 222 -12.33 19.02 18.40
N HIS A 223 -13.51 19.62 18.26
CA HIS A 223 -14.32 20.14 19.37
C HIS A 223 -15.36 19.14 19.92
N SER A 224 -15.62 18.03 19.22
CA SER A 224 -16.77 17.14 19.46
C SER A 224 -16.72 16.25 20.71
N SER A 225 -15.69 16.34 21.55
CA SER A 225 -15.62 15.49 22.77
C SER A 225 -14.79 16.13 23.87
N GLY A 226 -15.43 16.74 24.87
CA GLY A 226 -14.87 16.99 26.22
C GLY A 226 -13.52 17.69 26.36
N THR A 227 -12.89 18.15 25.28
CA THR A 227 -11.64 18.90 25.31
C THR A 227 -11.94 20.27 25.88
N VAL A 228 -11.64 20.42 27.17
CA VAL A 228 -11.65 21.69 27.90
C VAL A 228 -11.05 22.78 27.00
N HIS A 229 -11.87 23.79 26.74
CA HIS A 229 -11.57 25.09 26.14
C HIS A 229 -10.14 25.29 25.63
N TRP A 230 -9.86 24.82 24.42
CA TRP A 230 -8.76 25.35 23.59
C TRP A 230 -9.08 26.73 22.99
N SER A 231 -10.28 27.26 23.28
CA SER A 231 -10.76 28.56 22.81
C SER A 231 -10.31 29.77 23.65
N ASP A 232 -9.66 29.58 24.80
CA ASP A 232 -9.27 30.70 25.69
C ASP A 232 -7.76 30.95 25.79
N ARG A 233 -6.92 30.37 24.92
CA ARG A 233 -5.60 30.98 24.63
C ARG A 233 -5.78 32.08 23.60
N SER A 234 -6.33 33.21 24.05
CA SER A 234 -6.27 34.49 23.37
C SER A 234 -4.81 34.95 23.26
N LEU A 235 -4.11 34.62 22.18
CA LEU A 235 -2.94 35.38 21.77
C LEU A 235 -3.09 35.78 20.31
N GLY A 236 -2.92 37.08 20.09
CA GLY A 236 -3.26 37.79 18.87
C GLY A 236 -2.72 37.13 17.62
N SER A 237 -3.52 37.25 16.56
CA SER A 237 -3.09 36.99 15.19
C SER A 237 -1.68 37.54 14.95
N PRO A 238 -0.71 36.72 14.48
CA PRO A 238 0.29 37.28 13.62
C PRO A 238 -0.42 37.55 12.29
N THR A 239 -0.86 38.80 12.13
CA THR A 239 -1.12 39.38 10.82
C THR A 239 0.20 39.26 10.05
N THR A 240 0.34 38.21 9.24
CA THR A 240 1.42 38.13 8.25
C THR A 240 0.79 38.09 6.87
N ALA A 241 1.07 39.20 6.20
CA ALA A 241 0.73 39.57 4.85
C ALA A 241 0.83 38.42 3.83
N GLY A 242 -0.16 38.35 2.96
CA GLY A 242 0.03 37.89 1.59
C GLY A 242 0.13 36.38 1.38
N THR A 243 -0.82 35.58 1.87
CA THR A 243 -1.12 34.34 1.14
C THR A 243 -1.75 34.73 -0.19
N SER A 244 -0.95 34.70 -1.27
CA SER A 244 -1.52 34.66 -2.62
C SER A 244 -2.59 33.57 -2.62
N VAL A 245 -3.80 33.92 -3.05
CA VAL A 245 -4.87 32.94 -3.23
C VAL A 245 -4.31 31.91 -4.21
N LEU A 246 -3.95 30.73 -3.68
CA LEU A 246 -3.37 29.66 -4.50
C LEU A 246 -4.32 29.40 -5.67
N THR A 247 -3.78 29.45 -6.87
CA THR A 247 -4.54 29.14 -8.07
C THR A 247 -5.08 27.71 -7.96
N ALA A 248 -6.18 27.41 -8.64
CA ALA A 248 -6.73 26.04 -8.68
C ALA A 248 -5.67 25.01 -9.12
N LYS A 249 -4.74 25.42 -10.00
CA LYS A 249 -3.59 24.63 -10.44
C LYS A 249 -2.66 24.28 -9.27
N GLU A 250 -2.26 25.26 -8.47
CA GLU A 250 -1.34 25.05 -7.34
C GLU A 250 -1.98 24.23 -6.20
N LYS A 251 -3.30 24.37 -5.99
CA LYS A 251 -4.04 23.53 -5.03
C LYS A 251 -4.05 22.06 -5.45
N ALA A 252 -4.36 21.79 -6.72
CA ALA A 252 -4.37 20.43 -7.27
C ALA A 252 -2.97 19.77 -7.23
N GLN A 253 -1.91 20.52 -7.56
CA GLN A 253 -0.51 20.06 -7.42
C GLN A 253 -0.20 19.60 -6.01
N LYS A 254 -0.55 20.42 -5.02
CA LYS A 254 -0.28 20.11 -3.62
C LYS A 254 -1.07 18.87 -3.19
N LEU A 255 -2.37 18.81 -3.51
CA LEU A 255 -3.24 17.67 -3.17
C LEU A 255 -2.69 16.35 -3.72
N GLN A 256 -2.25 16.33 -4.98
CA GLN A 256 -1.65 15.14 -5.60
C GLN A 256 -0.39 14.66 -4.84
N ILE A 257 0.52 15.58 -4.51
CA ILE A 257 1.73 15.25 -3.76
C ILE A 257 1.39 14.72 -2.36
N TYR A 258 0.35 15.28 -1.72
CA TYR A 258 -0.12 14.79 -0.44
C TYR A 258 -0.67 13.37 -0.54
N LEU A 259 -1.52 13.08 -1.53
CA LEU A 259 -2.12 11.76 -1.76
C LEU A 259 -1.08 10.68 -2.08
N ASP A 260 -0.13 10.97 -2.97
CA ASP A 260 0.95 10.03 -3.31
C ASP A 260 1.75 9.66 -2.07
N LYS A 261 2.19 10.67 -1.31
CA LYS A 261 2.93 10.47 -0.05
C LYS A 261 2.09 9.77 1.01
N PHE A 262 0.80 10.08 1.07
CA PHE A 262 -0.15 9.51 2.01
C PHE A 262 -0.31 8.00 1.80
N LEU A 263 -0.48 7.53 0.56
CA LEU A 263 -0.64 6.11 0.29
C LEU A 263 0.66 5.33 0.34
N GLU A 264 1.76 5.90 -0.17
CA GLU A 264 3.10 5.32 0.01
C GLU A 264 3.38 5.10 1.50
N TYR A 265 3.03 6.09 2.32
CA TYR A 265 3.14 6.01 3.76
C TYR A 265 2.28 4.89 4.36
N CYS A 266 0.97 4.83 4.04
CA CYS A 266 0.08 3.77 4.51
C CYS A 266 0.65 2.38 4.20
N THR A 267 1.13 2.16 2.98
CA THR A 267 1.73 0.88 2.58
C THR A 267 2.99 0.55 3.38
N ARG A 268 3.84 1.55 3.68
CA ARG A 268 5.09 1.34 4.41
C ARG A 268 4.84 1.00 5.88
N GLU A 269 3.97 1.73 6.56
CA GLU A 269 3.84 1.56 8.01
C GLU A 269 3.01 0.36 8.42
N THR A 270 2.08 -0.11 7.60
CA THR A 270 1.37 -1.38 7.90
C THR A 270 2.37 -2.53 8.12
N SER A 271 3.56 -2.47 7.50
CA SER A 271 4.64 -3.45 7.74
C SER A 271 5.36 -3.29 9.08
N ARG A 272 5.34 -2.10 9.69
CA ARG A 272 5.97 -1.82 10.99
C ARG A 272 5.10 -2.20 12.18
N ILE A 273 3.80 -2.41 11.97
CA ILE A 273 2.88 -2.76 13.06
C ILE A 273 3.17 -4.19 13.53
N GLU A 274 3.58 -4.35 14.79
CA GLU A 274 3.86 -5.65 15.42
C GLU A 274 2.57 -6.34 15.87
N TRP A 275 1.72 -6.75 14.92
CA TRP A 275 0.66 -7.71 15.20
C TRP A 275 1.23 -9.13 15.27
N ASN A 276 1.00 -9.82 16.39
CA ASN A 276 1.33 -11.23 16.59
C ASN A 276 0.65 -12.16 15.54
N GLU A 277 -0.37 -11.64 14.84
CA GLU A 277 -1.13 -12.35 13.81
C GLU A 277 -1.00 -11.63 12.45
N GLU A 278 -0.39 -12.30 11.46
CA GLU A 278 -0.27 -11.78 10.08
C GLU A 278 -1.65 -11.50 9.44
N LYS A 279 -2.66 -12.28 9.81
CA LYS A 279 -4.05 -12.09 9.36
C LYS A 279 -4.60 -10.69 9.68
N ARG A 280 -4.22 -10.09 10.81
CA ARG A 280 -4.65 -8.73 11.17
C ARG A 280 -3.99 -7.68 10.28
N ARG A 281 -2.72 -7.89 9.89
CA ARG A 281 -2.03 -7.02 8.92
C ARG A 281 -2.77 -7.00 7.60
N PHE A 282 -3.12 -8.20 7.13
CA PHE A 282 -3.88 -8.37 5.90
C PHE A 282 -5.27 -7.72 5.95
N GLN A 283 -6.00 -7.88 7.07
CA GLN A 283 -7.29 -7.21 7.28
C GLN A 283 -7.16 -5.68 7.23
N CYS A 284 -6.09 -5.11 7.78
CA CYS A 284 -5.82 -3.68 7.69
C CYS A 284 -5.56 -3.20 6.27
N ALA A 285 -4.71 -3.91 5.52
CA ALA A 285 -4.44 -3.57 4.12
C ALA A 285 -5.74 -3.64 3.29
N THR A 286 -6.53 -4.70 3.49
CA THR A 286 -7.84 -4.88 2.84
C THR A 286 -8.79 -3.74 3.18
N PHE A 287 -8.85 -3.34 4.45
CA PHE A 287 -9.69 -2.23 4.88
C PHE A 287 -9.30 -0.90 4.23
N ILE A 288 -8.01 -0.57 4.15
CA ILE A 288 -7.58 0.68 3.50
C ILE A 288 -7.91 0.67 2.00
N ILE A 289 -7.67 -0.45 1.32
CA ILE A 289 -8.06 -0.60 -0.09
C ILE A 289 -9.56 -0.42 -0.23
N ASP A 290 -10.35 -1.09 0.61
CA ASP A 290 -11.81 -1.00 0.60
C ASP A 290 -12.31 0.44 0.84
N ARG A 291 -11.71 1.19 1.77
CA ARG A 291 -12.07 2.60 2.01
C ARG A 291 -11.66 3.52 0.86
N VAL A 292 -10.47 3.33 0.29
CA VAL A 292 -10.08 4.08 -0.92
C VAL A 292 -11.03 3.75 -2.08
N ILE A 293 -11.55 2.53 -2.16
CA ILE A 293 -12.46 2.16 -3.24
C ILE A 293 -13.89 2.64 -2.96
N ASN A 294 -14.45 2.39 -1.80
CA ASN A 294 -15.85 2.69 -1.50
C ASN A 294 -16.07 4.16 -1.13
N LEU A 295 -15.24 4.70 -0.24
CA LEU A 295 -15.40 6.07 0.23
C LEU A 295 -14.75 7.09 -0.71
N TYR A 296 -13.65 6.74 -1.36
CA TYR A 296 -12.99 7.68 -2.27
C TYR A 296 -13.45 7.49 -3.72
N ILE A 297 -13.26 6.31 -4.31
CA ILE A 297 -13.62 6.08 -5.71
C ILE A 297 -15.14 6.04 -5.90
N GLY A 298 -15.88 5.33 -5.05
CA GLY A 298 -17.34 5.26 -5.14
C GLY A 298 -18.00 6.62 -4.94
N GLU A 299 -17.41 7.50 -4.11
CA GLU A 299 -17.94 8.84 -3.92
C GLU A 299 -17.54 9.83 -5.01
N CYS A 300 -16.28 9.83 -5.43
CA CYS A 300 -15.79 10.80 -6.41
C CYS A 300 -16.04 10.38 -7.86
N PHE A 301 -16.16 9.07 -8.12
CA PHE A 301 -16.16 8.47 -9.46
C PHE A 301 -17.24 7.38 -9.61
N SER A 302 -18.51 7.74 -9.42
CA SER A 302 -19.64 6.82 -9.56
C SER A 302 -19.69 6.08 -10.90
N ASP A 303 -19.19 6.73 -11.96
CA ASP A 303 -19.19 6.18 -13.32
C ASP A 303 -18.31 4.93 -13.47
N LEU A 304 -17.31 4.75 -12.59
CA LEU A 304 -16.43 3.59 -12.63
C LEU A 304 -17.16 2.29 -12.24
N GLU A 305 -18.23 2.37 -11.43
CA GLU A 305 -19.03 1.20 -11.07
C GLU A 305 -19.96 0.79 -12.22
N THR A 306 -20.39 1.73 -13.05
CA THR A 306 -21.34 1.48 -14.16
C THR A 306 -20.67 1.18 -15.48
N THR A 307 -19.48 1.74 -15.74
CA THR A 307 -18.73 1.60 -17.02
C THR A 307 -17.38 0.89 -16.85
N GLY A 308 -17.14 0.29 -15.68
CA GLY A 308 -15.88 -0.35 -15.31
C GLY A 308 -15.65 -1.69 -16.02
N VAL A 309 -14.42 -2.17 -15.92
CA VAL A 309 -14.02 -3.52 -16.34
C VAL A 309 -14.49 -4.52 -15.29
N ASP A 310 -15.24 -5.53 -15.73
CA ASP A 310 -15.55 -6.72 -14.95
C ASP A 310 -14.72 -7.91 -15.46
N ILE A 311 -13.94 -8.53 -14.57
CA ILE A 311 -13.13 -9.71 -14.90
C ILE A 311 -13.96 -10.90 -15.41
N PHE A 312 -15.24 -10.99 -15.03
CA PHE A 312 -16.12 -12.09 -15.43
C PHE A 312 -17.06 -11.72 -16.58
N GLY A 313 -17.61 -10.51 -16.58
CA GLY A 313 -18.53 -10.01 -17.61
C GLY A 313 -17.86 -9.33 -18.82
N GLY A 314 -16.57 -9.03 -18.75
CA GLY A 314 -15.90 -8.21 -19.76
C GLY A 314 -16.12 -6.72 -19.49
N TRP A 315 -16.29 -5.93 -20.54
CA TRP A 315 -16.53 -4.49 -20.40
C TRP A 315 -17.82 -4.09 -21.11
N GLU A 316 -18.68 -3.37 -20.40
CA GLU A 316 -19.88 -2.73 -20.93
C GLU A 316 -19.67 -1.22 -20.99
N GLY A 317 -19.36 -0.71 -22.17
CA GLY A 317 -19.37 0.73 -22.44
C GLY A 317 -19.11 1.00 -23.92
N ALA A 318 -19.57 2.15 -24.40
CA ALA A 318 -19.21 2.63 -25.72
C ALA A 318 -17.80 3.27 -25.64
N ASP A 319 -17.05 3.23 -26.73
CA ASP A 319 -15.85 4.05 -26.89
C ASP A 319 -16.31 5.52 -26.92
N ASP A 320 -16.51 6.11 -25.74
CA ASP A 320 -17.02 7.47 -25.63
C ASP A 320 -16.07 8.44 -26.36
N ASN A 321 -16.65 9.34 -27.16
CA ASN A 321 -15.92 10.40 -27.83
C ASN A 321 -15.41 11.40 -26.77
N VAL A 322 -14.28 11.09 -26.16
CA VAL A 322 -13.59 12.00 -25.24
C VAL A 322 -13.01 13.14 -26.07
N GLU A 323 -13.50 14.36 -25.84
CA GLU A 323 -12.92 15.55 -26.46
C GLU A 323 -11.45 15.70 -26.03
N PRO A 324 -10.52 15.84 -26.99
CA PRO A 324 -9.10 15.97 -26.66
C PRO A 324 -8.86 17.27 -25.89
N LEU A 325 -8.35 17.12 -24.66
CA LEU A 325 -7.97 18.22 -23.79
C LEU A 325 -6.63 18.81 -24.22
N ASP A 326 -6.60 20.11 -24.53
CA ASP A 326 -5.37 20.85 -24.87
C ASP A 326 -4.53 21.10 -23.59
N THR A 327 -3.64 20.16 -23.24
CA THR A 327 -2.85 20.25 -22.01
C THR A 327 -1.41 19.73 -22.16
N ALA A 328 -0.45 20.63 -21.94
CA ALA A 328 0.98 20.32 -22.00
C ALA A 328 1.56 19.68 -20.70
N ASP A 329 0.78 19.70 -19.62
CA ASP A 329 1.23 19.42 -18.25
C ASP A 329 0.26 18.43 -17.56
N PRO A 330 0.73 17.29 -17.02
CA PRO A 330 -0.07 16.32 -16.27
C PRO A 330 -0.87 16.92 -15.11
N ILE A 331 -0.47 18.10 -14.66
CA ILE A 331 -1.09 18.85 -13.58
C ILE A 331 -2.22 19.75 -14.09
N VAL A 332 -2.19 20.22 -15.34
CA VAL A 332 -3.29 21.01 -15.92
C VAL A 332 -4.50 20.11 -16.20
N ILE A 333 -4.25 18.84 -16.50
CA ILE A 333 -5.24 17.75 -16.43
C ILE A 333 -5.92 17.76 -15.06
N ALA A 334 -5.14 17.94 -13.97
CA ALA A 334 -5.65 18.06 -12.60
C ALA A 334 -6.50 19.33 -12.30
N ARG A 335 -6.52 20.32 -13.19
CA ARG A 335 -7.38 21.52 -13.11
C ARG A 335 -8.69 21.36 -13.88
N LEU A 336 -8.71 20.58 -14.95
CA LEU A 336 -9.93 20.21 -15.69
C LEU A 336 -10.83 19.24 -14.88
N LEU A 337 -10.34 18.73 -13.75
CA LEU A 337 -11.03 17.77 -12.87
C LEU A 337 -12.32 18.26 -12.24
N ALA A 338 -12.50 19.57 -12.08
CA ALA A 338 -13.78 20.11 -11.61
C ALA A 338 -14.84 20.13 -12.72
N ALA A 339 -14.44 19.98 -13.99
CA ALA A 339 -15.31 20.10 -15.15
C ALA A 339 -15.47 18.78 -15.94
N ASN A 340 -14.58 17.78 -15.76
CA ASN A 340 -14.65 16.49 -16.46
C ASN A 340 -14.24 15.29 -15.57
N PRO A 341 -15.11 14.27 -15.39
CA PRO A 341 -14.92 13.18 -14.41
C PRO A 341 -13.87 12.12 -14.78
N HIS A 342 -13.46 12.00 -16.04
CA HIS A 342 -12.51 10.97 -16.51
C HIS A 342 -11.02 11.30 -16.25
N SER A 343 -10.70 12.55 -15.93
CA SER A 343 -9.34 13.11 -15.98
C SER A 343 -8.58 13.02 -14.63
N SER A 344 -9.28 12.69 -13.54
CA SER A 344 -8.88 12.83 -12.12
C SER A 344 -8.16 11.62 -11.53
N ARG A 345 -7.98 10.57 -12.33
CA ARG A 345 -7.59 9.25 -11.84
C ARG A 345 -6.08 8.98 -11.95
N TYR A 346 -5.29 9.93 -12.47
CA TYR A 346 -3.84 9.76 -12.74
C TYR A 346 -3.04 9.20 -11.55
N TRP A 347 -3.14 9.81 -10.37
CA TRP A 347 -2.35 9.39 -9.20
C TRP A 347 -2.84 8.04 -8.68
N LEU A 348 -4.15 7.80 -8.76
CA LEU A 348 -4.78 6.55 -8.32
C LEU A 348 -4.37 5.39 -9.24
N ILE A 349 -4.37 5.60 -10.55
CA ILE A 349 -3.81 4.67 -11.55
C ILE A 349 -2.35 4.37 -11.22
N ARG A 350 -1.54 5.40 -10.95
CA ARG A 350 -0.13 5.23 -10.58
C ARG A 350 0.02 4.37 -9.32
N TRP A 351 -0.74 4.65 -8.27
CA TRP A 351 -0.67 3.90 -7.01
C TRP A 351 -1.10 2.44 -7.19
N VAL A 352 -2.27 2.21 -7.78
CA VAL A 352 -2.81 0.87 -8.01
C VAL A 352 -1.90 0.07 -8.94
N ASN A 353 -1.36 0.67 -10.00
CA ASN A 353 -0.41 -0.01 -10.87
C ASN A 353 0.90 -0.35 -10.17
N ASN A 354 1.40 0.50 -9.26
CA ASN A 354 2.58 0.17 -8.46
C ASN A 354 2.32 -1.04 -7.54
N LEU A 355 1.12 -1.14 -6.94
CA LEU A 355 0.72 -2.31 -6.16
C LEU A 355 0.67 -3.57 -7.04
N ALA A 356 0.02 -3.47 -8.20
CA ALA A 356 -0.13 -4.59 -9.11
C ALA A 356 1.21 -5.11 -9.65
N ALA A 357 2.15 -4.21 -9.98
CA ALA A 357 3.44 -4.55 -10.58
C ALA A 357 4.55 -4.96 -9.59
N VAL A 358 4.27 -5.00 -8.28
CA VAL A 358 5.30 -5.25 -7.24
C VAL A 358 6.10 -6.53 -7.45
N ARG A 359 5.46 -7.60 -7.93
CA ARG A 359 6.13 -8.89 -8.14
C ARG A 359 7.09 -8.88 -9.33
N GLN A 360 6.99 -7.89 -10.22
CA GLN A 360 7.90 -7.67 -11.34
C GLN A 360 9.24 -7.09 -10.87
N LEU A 361 9.27 -6.44 -9.70
CA LEU A 361 10.50 -5.93 -9.12
C LEU A 361 11.39 -7.09 -8.62
N PRO A 362 12.73 -6.94 -8.66
CA PRO A 362 13.65 -7.89 -8.04
C PRO A 362 13.34 -8.11 -6.57
N ALA A 363 13.54 -9.33 -6.05
CA ALA A 363 13.19 -9.69 -4.67
C ALA A 363 13.77 -8.72 -3.61
N ALA A 364 15.00 -8.20 -3.84
CA ALA A 364 15.65 -7.25 -2.94
C ALA A 364 14.94 -5.87 -2.85
N GLN A 365 14.11 -5.51 -3.82
CA GLN A 365 13.38 -4.23 -3.88
C GLN A 365 11.90 -4.40 -3.49
N ARG A 366 11.45 -5.61 -3.14
CA ARG A 366 10.07 -5.86 -2.74
C ARG A 366 9.90 -5.52 -1.27
N HIS A 367 9.23 -4.40 -1.00
CA HIS A 367 8.87 -4.03 0.35
C HIS A 367 7.71 -4.90 0.88
N PRO A 368 7.80 -5.47 2.10
CA PRO A 368 6.79 -6.37 2.65
C PRO A 368 5.39 -5.74 2.71
N GLY A 369 5.31 -4.46 3.07
CA GLY A 369 4.04 -3.74 3.12
C GLY A 369 3.38 -3.60 1.75
N VAL A 370 4.16 -3.38 0.69
CA VAL A 370 3.59 -3.26 -0.66
C VAL A 370 3.13 -4.62 -1.20
N LEU A 371 3.82 -5.71 -0.84
CA LEU A 371 3.36 -7.07 -1.11
C LEU A 371 2.04 -7.40 -0.41
N LEU A 372 1.90 -6.99 0.85
CA LEU A 372 0.66 -7.16 1.61
C LEU A 372 -0.52 -6.44 0.94
N TYR A 373 -0.31 -5.22 0.47
CA TYR A 373 -1.34 -4.46 -0.26
C TYR A 373 -1.60 -5.03 -1.67
N HIS A 374 -0.59 -5.61 -2.33
CA HIS A 374 -0.79 -6.35 -3.57
C HIS A 374 -1.73 -7.54 -3.34
N GLU A 375 -1.50 -8.34 -2.29
CA GLU A 375 -2.37 -9.46 -1.96
C GLU A 375 -3.77 -9.01 -1.58
N ALA A 376 -3.90 -7.93 -0.80
CA ALA A 376 -5.19 -7.36 -0.44
C ALA A 376 -5.96 -6.80 -1.64
N LEU A 377 -5.26 -6.21 -2.62
CA LEU A 377 -5.86 -5.67 -3.85
C LEU A 377 -6.55 -6.78 -4.66
N PHE A 378 -5.92 -7.95 -4.76
CA PHE A 378 -6.44 -9.07 -5.55
C PHE A 378 -7.30 -10.06 -4.76
N ALA A 379 -7.45 -9.87 -3.44
CA ALA A 379 -8.34 -10.68 -2.62
C ALA A 379 -9.82 -10.26 -2.73
N SER A 380 -10.09 -9.02 -3.15
CA SER A 380 -11.44 -8.51 -3.38
C SER A 380 -11.72 -8.40 -4.88
N HIS A 381 -12.83 -8.98 -5.34
CA HIS A 381 -13.29 -8.86 -6.72
C HIS A 381 -13.56 -7.41 -7.10
N LYS A 382 -14.21 -6.64 -6.19
CA LYS A 382 -14.45 -5.21 -6.39
C LYS A 382 -13.13 -4.47 -6.59
N ALA A 383 -12.13 -4.76 -5.75
CA ALA A 383 -10.82 -4.11 -5.83
C ALA A 383 -10.04 -4.47 -7.09
N THR A 384 -10.12 -5.72 -7.52
CA THR A 384 -9.52 -6.20 -8.77
C THR A 384 -10.18 -5.52 -9.98
N ASN A 385 -11.51 -5.44 -10.03
CA ASN A 385 -12.27 -4.79 -11.10
C ASN A 385 -11.97 -3.29 -11.17
N THR A 386 -11.93 -2.62 -10.01
CA THR A 386 -11.51 -1.21 -9.93
C THR A 386 -10.09 -1.02 -10.46
N ALA A 387 -9.15 -1.90 -10.09
CA ALA A 387 -7.78 -1.82 -10.57
C ALA A 387 -7.66 -1.97 -12.09
N LEU A 388 -8.37 -2.93 -12.67
CA LEU A 388 -8.37 -3.15 -14.11
C LEU A 388 -9.07 -2.02 -14.88
N SER A 389 -10.14 -1.46 -14.32
CA SER A 389 -10.82 -0.28 -14.86
C SER A 389 -9.86 0.92 -14.94
N LEU A 390 -9.12 1.17 -13.86
CA LEU A 390 -8.10 2.23 -13.80
C LEU A 390 -6.96 1.98 -14.79
N MET A 391 -6.47 0.75 -14.92
CA MET A 391 -5.45 0.40 -15.91
C MET A 391 -5.93 0.61 -17.35
N ARG A 392 -7.19 0.26 -17.64
CA ARG A 392 -7.78 0.50 -18.96
C ARG A 392 -7.85 1.99 -19.29
N GLU A 393 -8.31 2.80 -18.35
CA GLU A 393 -8.38 4.26 -18.52
C GLU A 393 -7.02 4.92 -18.66
N ALA A 394 -5.98 4.31 -18.09
CA ALA A 394 -4.61 4.76 -18.30
C ALA A 394 -4.24 4.83 -19.78
N MET A 395 -4.82 3.95 -20.61
CA MET A 395 -4.54 3.87 -22.04
C MET A 395 -5.17 5.00 -22.85
N THR A 396 -6.16 5.68 -22.28
CA THR A 396 -6.83 6.85 -22.87
C THR A 396 -6.40 8.17 -22.23
N LEU A 397 -5.39 8.16 -21.35
CA LEU A 397 -4.87 9.40 -20.75
C LEU A 397 -4.15 10.29 -21.79
N PRO A 398 -4.10 11.61 -21.54
CA PRO A 398 -3.29 12.52 -22.35
C PRO A 398 -1.82 12.10 -22.40
N LEU A 399 -1.16 12.35 -23.54
CA LEU A 399 0.24 11.96 -23.76
C LEU A 399 1.24 12.61 -22.80
N ALA A 400 0.87 13.70 -22.12
CA ALA A 400 1.66 14.29 -21.04
C ALA A 400 1.90 13.28 -19.88
N CYS A 401 0.99 12.34 -19.68
CA CYS A 401 1.03 11.28 -18.67
C CYS A 401 1.78 10.02 -19.13
N SER A 402 2.56 10.08 -20.21
CA SER A 402 3.21 8.91 -20.84
C SER A 402 3.97 8.01 -19.89
N ASN A 403 4.58 8.55 -18.82
CA ASN A 403 5.26 7.75 -17.80
C ASN A 403 4.34 6.75 -17.09
N VAL A 404 3.08 7.12 -16.80
CA VAL A 404 2.11 6.21 -16.18
C VAL A 404 1.57 5.23 -17.21
N ILE A 405 1.28 5.71 -18.42
CA ILE A 405 0.83 4.85 -19.53
C ILE A 405 1.86 3.74 -19.79
N GLN A 406 3.15 4.09 -19.89
CA GLN A 406 4.22 3.13 -20.10
C GLN A 406 4.35 2.11 -18.96
N LYS A 407 4.17 2.55 -17.71
CA LYS A 407 4.18 1.63 -16.56
C LYS A 407 3.00 0.66 -16.59
N VAL A 408 1.81 1.12 -16.97
CA VAL A 408 0.63 0.26 -17.12
C VAL A 408 0.83 -0.71 -18.29
N VAL A 409 1.32 -0.22 -19.44
CA VAL A 409 1.68 -1.07 -20.58
C VAL A 409 2.68 -2.15 -20.18
N ALA A 410 3.70 -1.82 -19.39
CA ALA A 410 4.67 -2.79 -18.89
C ALA A 410 4.00 -3.85 -18.01
N THR A 411 3.14 -3.45 -17.06
CA THR A 411 2.39 -4.38 -16.21
C THR A 411 1.52 -5.32 -17.03
N LEU A 412 0.70 -4.77 -17.92
CA LEU A 412 -0.22 -5.52 -18.77
C LEU A 412 0.52 -6.46 -19.73
N SER A 413 1.65 -6.00 -20.29
CA SER A 413 2.50 -6.82 -21.18
C SER A 413 3.15 -7.97 -20.42
N ALA A 414 3.64 -7.75 -19.20
CA ALA A 414 4.23 -8.81 -18.38
C ALA A 414 3.20 -9.89 -18.00
N TRP A 415 1.95 -9.49 -17.74
CA TRP A 415 0.84 -10.40 -17.50
C TRP A 415 0.43 -11.18 -18.75
N LEU A 416 0.35 -10.51 -19.90
CA LEU A 416 -0.01 -11.14 -21.17
C LEU A 416 1.06 -12.14 -21.65
N LEU A 417 2.34 -11.79 -21.47
CA LEU A 417 3.49 -12.66 -21.75
C LEU A 417 3.72 -13.71 -20.64
N GLN A 418 2.91 -13.71 -19.59
CA GLN A 418 3.00 -14.65 -18.46
C GLN A 418 4.38 -14.68 -17.79
N HIS A 419 5.13 -13.59 -17.84
CA HIS A 419 6.32 -13.40 -16.98
C HIS A 419 5.92 -13.40 -15.50
N GLU A 420 4.69 -12.93 -15.24
CA GLU A 420 4.00 -13.05 -13.98
C GLU A 420 2.56 -13.47 -14.27
N ILE A 421 2.08 -14.53 -13.63
CA ILE A 421 0.67 -14.92 -13.72
C ILE A 421 -0.14 -13.99 -12.81
N PRO A 422 -1.15 -13.26 -13.33
CA PRO A 422 -1.98 -12.39 -12.50
C PRO A 422 -2.61 -13.17 -11.34
N PRO A 423 -2.69 -12.59 -10.13
CA PRO A 423 -3.18 -13.32 -8.96
C PRO A 423 -4.59 -13.92 -9.12
N PHE A 424 -5.49 -13.23 -9.82
CA PHE A 424 -6.85 -13.70 -10.13
C PHE A 424 -6.91 -14.85 -11.17
N VAL A 425 -5.83 -15.05 -11.93
CA VAL A 425 -5.65 -16.20 -12.83
C VAL A 425 -4.93 -17.35 -12.12
N ALA A 426 -4.02 -17.01 -11.19
CA ALA A 426 -3.31 -17.98 -10.38
C ALA A 426 -4.24 -18.75 -9.42
N SER A 427 -5.29 -18.08 -8.90
CA SER A 427 -6.36 -18.72 -8.11
C SER A 427 -7.26 -19.66 -8.91
N ASN A 428 -7.12 -19.71 -10.24
CA ASN A 428 -8.00 -20.41 -11.19
C ASN A 428 -9.46 -19.93 -11.18
N GLU A 429 -9.77 -18.79 -10.54
CA GLU A 429 -11.10 -18.19 -10.59
C GLU A 429 -11.42 -17.64 -11.99
N VAL A 430 -10.44 -16.99 -12.63
CA VAL A 430 -10.58 -16.44 -13.98
C VAL A 430 -9.81 -17.30 -14.99
N PRO A 431 -10.45 -17.80 -16.06
CA PRO A 431 -9.76 -18.53 -17.12
C PRO A 431 -8.67 -17.69 -17.79
N VAL A 432 -7.57 -18.34 -18.19
CA VAL A 432 -6.49 -17.68 -18.95
C VAL A 432 -7.03 -17.02 -20.21
N GLU A 433 -7.98 -17.66 -20.91
CA GLU A 433 -8.65 -17.11 -22.08
C GLU A 433 -9.27 -15.74 -21.80
N THR A 434 -10.16 -15.65 -20.81
CA THR A 434 -10.86 -14.41 -20.44
C THR A 434 -9.88 -13.32 -20.04
N SER A 435 -8.88 -13.67 -19.23
CA SER A 435 -7.85 -12.72 -18.81
C SER A 435 -7.04 -12.19 -20.00
N SER A 436 -6.63 -13.05 -20.93
CA SER A 436 -5.80 -12.66 -22.08
C SER A 436 -6.59 -11.82 -23.07
N LEU A 437 -7.86 -12.15 -23.34
CA LEU A 437 -8.76 -11.32 -24.16
C LEU A 437 -8.91 -9.92 -23.56
N LEU A 438 -9.11 -9.82 -22.24
CA LEU A 438 -9.21 -8.55 -21.55
C LEU A 438 -7.91 -7.74 -21.65
N LEU A 439 -6.75 -8.36 -21.39
CA LEU A 439 -5.44 -7.70 -21.47
C LEU A 439 -5.13 -7.19 -22.88
N ILE A 440 -5.44 -7.97 -23.92
CA ILE A 440 -5.28 -7.56 -25.33
C ILE A 440 -6.16 -6.36 -25.64
N ASN A 441 -7.43 -6.40 -25.25
CA ASN A 441 -8.36 -5.29 -25.47
C ASN A 441 -7.90 -4.01 -24.76
N MET A 442 -7.43 -4.11 -23.52
CA MET A 442 -6.88 -2.97 -22.79
C MET A 442 -5.59 -2.44 -23.42
N LEU A 443 -4.66 -3.31 -23.82
CA LEU A 443 -3.41 -2.86 -24.45
C LEU A 443 -3.66 -2.13 -25.77
N LEU A 444 -4.58 -2.63 -26.60
CA LEU A 444 -4.85 -2.07 -27.91
C LEU A 444 -5.82 -0.88 -27.88
N SER A 445 -6.53 -0.64 -26.77
CA SER A 445 -7.37 0.56 -26.62
C SER A 445 -6.56 1.87 -26.64
N PHE A 446 -5.25 1.82 -26.36
CA PHE A 446 -4.37 2.98 -26.54
C PHE A 446 -4.43 3.55 -27.95
N PHE A 447 -4.57 2.69 -28.97
CA PHE A 447 -4.68 3.12 -30.37
C PHE A 447 -6.03 3.76 -30.71
N GLN A 448 -7.01 3.70 -29.80
CA GLN A 448 -8.29 4.40 -29.91
C GLN A 448 -8.24 5.79 -29.24
N SER A 449 -7.16 6.10 -28.52
CA SER A 449 -7.00 7.35 -27.78
C SER A 449 -7.10 8.57 -28.71
N PRO A 450 -7.94 9.57 -28.38
CA PRO A 450 -8.09 10.79 -29.20
C PRO A 450 -6.81 11.62 -29.25
N TYR A 451 -5.92 11.46 -28.27
CA TYR A 451 -4.65 12.19 -28.16
C TYR A 451 -3.60 11.75 -29.18
N LEU A 452 -3.80 10.62 -29.87
CA LEU A 452 -2.91 10.20 -30.95
C LEU A 452 -3.10 11.02 -32.23
N LEU A 453 -4.26 11.66 -32.42
CA LEU A 453 -4.52 12.55 -33.56
C LEU A 453 -3.88 13.93 -33.38
N GLN A 454 -3.58 14.31 -32.14
CA GLN A 454 -3.04 15.62 -31.76
C GLN A 454 -1.76 15.45 -30.94
N THR A 455 -0.77 14.74 -31.50
CA THR A 455 0.44 14.41 -30.73
C THR A 455 1.26 15.63 -30.30
N GLY A 456 1.21 16.72 -31.08
CA GLY A 456 1.99 17.94 -30.84
C GLY A 456 3.47 17.65 -30.54
N ASP A 457 4.00 18.28 -29.49
CA ASP A 457 5.38 18.09 -29.01
C ASP A 457 5.63 16.73 -28.34
N ARG A 458 4.59 15.93 -28.10
CA ARG A 458 4.67 14.63 -27.40
C ARG A 458 4.70 13.44 -28.36
N LEU A 459 4.96 13.67 -29.65
CA LEU A 459 5.08 12.63 -30.68
C LEU A 459 5.98 11.46 -30.26
N GLN A 460 7.17 11.75 -29.72
CA GLN A 460 8.11 10.70 -29.31
C GLN A 460 7.55 9.82 -28.18
N SER A 461 6.76 10.38 -27.28
CA SER A 461 6.11 9.62 -26.19
C SER A 461 5.03 8.69 -26.74
N ALA A 462 4.22 9.17 -27.70
CA ALA A 462 3.23 8.34 -28.39
C ALA A 462 3.89 7.18 -29.14
N ILE A 463 4.94 7.47 -29.92
CA ILE A 463 5.72 6.48 -30.68
C ILE A 463 6.32 5.43 -29.74
N THR A 464 7.01 5.85 -28.67
CA THR A 464 7.67 4.94 -27.73
C THR A 464 6.68 4.00 -27.04
N THR A 465 5.52 4.52 -26.64
CA THR A 465 4.46 3.74 -26.01
C THR A 465 3.85 2.74 -27.00
N SER A 466 3.59 3.19 -28.23
CA SER A 466 3.07 2.34 -29.31
C SER A 466 4.02 1.20 -29.66
N TYR A 467 5.32 1.49 -29.78
CA TYR A 467 6.34 0.46 -30.02
C TYR A 467 6.40 -0.55 -28.88
N SER A 468 6.19 -0.14 -27.64
CA SER A 468 6.18 -1.03 -26.49
C SER A 468 5.01 -2.01 -26.56
N ILE A 469 3.81 -1.53 -26.90
CA ILE A 469 2.61 -2.37 -27.09
C ILE A 469 2.80 -3.34 -28.27
N LEU A 470 3.26 -2.85 -29.42
CA LEU A 470 3.51 -3.71 -30.59
C LEU A 470 4.65 -4.71 -30.35
N ARG A 471 5.67 -4.33 -29.57
CA ARG A 471 6.70 -5.28 -29.14
C ARG A 471 6.11 -6.39 -28.30
N ALA A 472 5.29 -6.09 -27.30
CA ALA A 472 4.62 -7.13 -26.50
C ALA A 472 3.78 -8.10 -27.36
N CYS A 473 3.05 -7.57 -28.35
CA CYS A 473 2.30 -8.40 -29.30
C CYS A 473 3.20 -9.31 -30.16
N ARG A 474 4.41 -8.86 -30.51
CA ARG A 474 5.39 -9.68 -31.25
C ARG A 474 6.09 -10.70 -30.36
N ASP A 475 6.42 -10.32 -29.13
CA ASP A 475 7.11 -11.21 -28.18
C ASP A 475 6.23 -12.41 -27.83
N LEU A 476 4.91 -12.21 -27.76
CA LEU A 476 3.91 -13.25 -27.54
C LEU A 476 3.92 -14.33 -28.65
N VAL A 477 4.33 -13.95 -29.85
CA VAL A 477 4.44 -14.83 -31.03
C VAL A 477 5.83 -15.43 -31.20
N SER A 478 6.82 -14.94 -30.45
CA SER A 478 8.20 -15.34 -30.64
C SER A 478 8.40 -16.82 -30.30
N HIS A 479 9.09 -17.55 -31.18
CA HIS A 479 9.41 -18.99 -31.00
C HIS A 479 10.22 -19.31 -29.72
N ARG A 480 10.69 -18.29 -29.01
CA ARG A 480 11.52 -18.45 -27.80
C ARG A 480 10.70 -18.38 -26.51
N LEU A 481 9.42 -18.04 -26.60
CA LEU A 481 8.58 -17.80 -25.44
C LEU A 481 7.67 -19.01 -25.19
N ASP A 482 8.13 -19.94 -24.36
CA ASP A 482 7.29 -21.02 -23.84
C ASP A 482 6.39 -20.44 -22.74
N LEU A 483 5.13 -20.16 -23.10
CA LEU A 483 4.13 -19.67 -22.15
C LEU A 483 3.81 -20.76 -21.12
N PRO A 484 3.85 -20.47 -19.81
CA PRO A 484 3.47 -21.41 -18.75
C PRO A 484 2.09 -22.04 -18.95
N ARG A 485 1.14 -21.27 -19.48
CA ARG A 485 -0.21 -21.71 -19.83
C ARG A 485 -0.48 -21.37 -21.31
N PRO A 486 -0.72 -22.35 -22.20
CA PRO A 486 -0.92 -22.07 -23.61
C PRO A 486 -2.19 -21.25 -23.87
N LEU A 487 -2.11 -20.32 -24.83
CA LEU A 487 -3.24 -19.46 -25.20
C LEU A 487 -4.17 -20.16 -26.20
N PRO A 488 -5.49 -20.18 -25.96
CA PRO A 488 -6.47 -20.76 -26.90
C PRO A 488 -6.53 -20.03 -28.24
N VAL A 489 -6.99 -20.74 -29.28
CA VAL A 489 -7.15 -20.21 -30.66
C VAL A 489 -7.96 -18.90 -30.70
N ARG A 490 -8.99 -18.77 -29.86
CA ARG A 490 -9.83 -17.58 -29.78
C ARG A 490 -9.03 -16.32 -29.39
N VAL A 491 -8.04 -16.46 -28.51
CA VAL A 491 -7.18 -15.34 -28.10
C VAL A 491 -6.36 -14.84 -29.28
N TRP A 492 -5.83 -15.76 -30.09
CA TRP A 492 -5.08 -15.44 -31.30
C TRP A 492 -5.93 -14.77 -32.38
N SER A 493 -7.17 -15.23 -32.58
CA SER A 493 -8.09 -14.60 -33.53
C SER A 493 -8.48 -13.18 -33.09
N GLU A 494 -8.74 -12.97 -31.80
CA GLU A 494 -9.08 -11.64 -31.28
C GLU A 494 -7.88 -10.69 -31.35
N LEU A 495 -6.66 -11.17 -31.02
CA LEU A 495 -5.43 -10.40 -31.15
C LEU A 495 -5.25 -9.88 -32.58
N MET A 496 -5.42 -10.76 -33.57
CA MET A 496 -5.32 -10.38 -34.98
C MET A 496 -6.40 -9.40 -35.40
N TYR A 497 -7.66 -9.66 -35.01
CA TYR A 497 -8.78 -8.77 -35.31
C TYR A 497 -8.53 -7.36 -34.78
N ARG A 498 -8.15 -7.25 -33.50
CA ARG A 498 -7.88 -5.96 -32.85
C ARG A 498 -6.63 -5.27 -33.40
N LEU A 499 -5.55 -6.01 -33.68
CA LEU A 499 -4.34 -5.44 -34.31
C LEU A 499 -4.66 -4.86 -35.69
N CYS A 500 -5.44 -5.56 -36.51
CA CYS A 500 -5.88 -5.05 -37.81
C CYS A 500 -6.79 -3.83 -37.67
N GLN A 501 -7.70 -3.81 -36.68
CA GLN A 501 -8.55 -2.66 -36.39
C GLN A 501 -7.72 -1.44 -35.97
N SER A 502 -6.75 -1.62 -35.07
CA SER A 502 -5.82 -0.56 -34.64
C SER A 502 -4.95 -0.07 -35.80
N ALA A 503 -4.44 -0.99 -36.63
CA ALA A 503 -3.64 -0.64 -37.80
C ALA A 503 -4.46 0.17 -38.82
N ALA A 504 -5.68 -0.27 -39.14
CA ALA A 504 -6.57 0.45 -40.06
C ALA A 504 -6.86 1.87 -39.56
N ARG A 505 -7.11 2.04 -38.26
CA ARG A 505 -7.36 3.37 -37.66
C ARG A 505 -6.13 4.26 -37.73
N VAL A 506 -5.00 3.82 -37.20
CA VAL A 506 -3.77 4.63 -37.14
C VAL A 506 -3.25 4.93 -38.54
N CYS A 507 -3.20 3.94 -39.42
CA CYS A 507 -2.62 4.09 -40.76
C CYS A 507 -3.54 4.83 -41.75
N SER A 508 -4.83 5.01 -41.41
CA SER A 508 -5.75 5.81 -42.25
C SER A 508 -5.46 7.32 -42.22
N HIS A 509 -4.69 7.78 -41.23
CA HIS A 509 -4.33 9.18 -41.09
C HIS A 509 -3.03 9.50 -41.82
N SER A 510 -2.88 10.75 -42.30
CA SER A 510 -1.71 11.22 -43.05
C SER A 510 -0.71 12.01 -42.20
N ASP A 511 -0.79 11.88 -40.88
CA ASP A 511 0.03 12.60 -39.90
C ASP A 511 1.39 11.93 -39.66
N LYS A 512 2.31 12.66 -39.02
CA LYS A 512 3.67 12.17 -38.73
C LYS A 512 3.67 10.89 -37.88
N TYR A 513 2.72 10.77 -36.96
CA TYR A 513 2.59 9.58 -36.13
C TYR A 513 2.21 8.34 -36.95
N SER A 514 1.20 8.45 -37.84
CA SER A 514 0.82 7.37 -38.76
C SER A 514 1.98 6.94 -39.66
N GLN A 515 2.74 7.89 -40.22
CA GLN A 515 3.89 7.58 -41.09
C GLN A 515 4.96 6.75 -40.37
N GLU A 516 5.29 7.10 -39.13
CA GLU A 516 6.26 6.36 -38.31
C GLU A 516 5.73 4.98 -37.88
N MET A 517 4.44 4.89 -37.54
CA MET A 517 3.85 3.67 -37.00
C MET A 517 3.42 2.65 -38.06
N SER A 518 3.16 3.07 -39.30
CA SER A 518 2.68 2.19 -40.37
C SER A 518 3.60 0.98 -40.61
N SER A 519 4.92 1.21 -40.64
CA SER A 519 5.91 0.14 -40.80
C SER A 519 5.90 -0.84 -39.62
N ALA A 520 5.78 -0.32 -38.40
CA ALA A 520 5.75 -1.11 -37.18
C ALA A 520 4.50 -2.00 -37.09
N PHE A 521 3.34 -1.46 -37.48
CA PHE A 521 2.10 -2.23 -37.58
C PHE A 521 2.21 -3.33 -38.64
N ALA A 522 2.69 -3.02 -39.84
CA ALA A 522 2.86 -4.01 -40.91
C ALA A 522 3.76 -5.18 -40.45
N ILE A 523 4.91 -4.89 -39.84
CA ILE A 523 5.82 -5.92 -39.30
C ILE A 523 5.13 -6.74 -38.21
N THR A 524 4.38 -6.11 -37.32
CA THR A 524 3.69 -6.78 -36.21
C THR A 524 2.57 -7.70 -36.71
N VAL A 525 1.73 -7.23 -37.64
CA VAL A 525 0.66 -8.02 -38.26
C VAL A 525 1.26 -9.21 -39.02
N LEU A 526 2.29 -8.99 -39.86
CA LEU A 526 2.93 -10.06 -40.63
C LEU A 526 3.57 -11.13 -39.73
N SER A 527 4.30 -10.73 -38.69
CA SER A 527 4.89 -11.68 -37.74
C SER A 527 3.84 -12.51 -37.01
N ASN A 528 2.74 -11.89 -36.58
CA ASN A 528 1.62 -12.61 -35.95
C ASN A 528 0.92 -13.57 -36.93
N MET A 529 0.71 -13.17 -38.19
CA MET A 529 0.08 -14.01 -39.21
C MET A 529 0.87 -15.30 -39.53
N VAL A 530 2.20 -15.21 -39.63
CA VAL A 530 3.05 -16.36 -39.97
C VAL A 530 2.91 -17.46 -38.92
N MET A 531 2.83 -17.10 -37.64
CA MET A 531 2.78 -18.07 -36.54
C MET A 531 1.39 -18.65 -36.28
N ILE A 532 0.32 -17.88 -36.48
CA ILE A 532 -1.04 -18.40 -36.37
C ILE A 532 -1.29 -19.49 -37.43
N LYS A 533 -0.68 -19.37 -38.62
CA LYS A 533 -0.68 -20.43 -39.65
C LYS A 533 0.09 -21.68 -39.24
N VAL A 534 1.09 -21.58 -38.35
CA VAL A 534 1.90 -22.73 -37.88
C VAL A 534 1.17 -23.48 -36.76
N ASN A 535 0.46 -22.77 -35.87
CA ASN A 535 -0.21 -23.37 -34.72
C ASN A 535 -1.66 -23.79 -34.96
N SER A 536 -2.31 -23.37 -36.06
CA SER A 536 -3.66 -23.80 -36.39
C SER A 536 -3.89 -23.82 -37.90
N PHE A 537 -4.34 -24.96 -38.40
CA PHE A 537 -4.98 -25.11 -39.71
C PHE A 537 -6.32 -24.35 -39.68
N CYS A 538 -6.29 -23.01 -39.79
CA CYS A 538 -7.50 -22.20 -39.97
C CYS A 538 -7.37 -21.30 -41.19
N ILE A 539 -8.28 -21.58 -42.11
CA ILE A 539 -8.45 -21.08 -43.46
C ILE A 539 -9.18 -19.74 -43.43
N LEU A 540 -8.67 -18.78 -44.23
CA LEU A 540 -9.35 -17.66 -44.91
C LEU A 540 -10.47 -16.91 -44.16
N PHE A 541 -10.17 -15.66 -43.76
CA PHE A 541 -11.04 -14.49 -44.00
C PHE A 541 -10.16 -13.22 -43.98
N PHE A 542 -9.37 -13.03 -45.05
CA PHE A 542 -8.66 -11.77 -45.30
C PHE A 542 -8.88 -11.38 -46.76
N SER A 543 -9.87 -10.53 -46.99
CA SER A 543 -10.15 -9.89 -48.27
C SER A 543 -11.08 -8.71 -48.04
N SER A 544 -10.53 -7.57 -47.61
CA SER A 544 -11.04 -6.22 -47.95
C SER A 544 -10.36 -5.06 -47.23
N ALA A 545 -9.63 -5.27 -46.12
CA ALA A 545 -9.13 -4.17 -45.29
C ALA A 545 -7.62 -3.85 -45.44
N LEU A 546 -6.90 -4.57 -46.30
CA LEU A 546 -5.44 -4.45 -46.46
C LEU A 546 -4.98 -4.18 -47.91
N LEU A 547 -5.94 -3.95 -48.81
CA LEU A 547 -5.77 -3.28 -50.10
C LEU A 547 -6.36 -1.88 -49.96
#